data_AF-A0A935BYW8-F1
#
_entry.id   AF-A0A935BYW8-F1
#
_cell.length_a   1.000
_cell.length_b   1.000
_cell.length_c   1.000
_cell.angle_alpha   90.00
_cell.angle_beta   90.00
_cell.angle_gamma   90.00
#
_symmetry.space_group_name_H-M   'P 1'
#
loop_
_entity.id
_entity.type
_entity.pdbx_description
1 polymer ?
#
loop_
_entity_poly.entity_id
_entity_poly.type
_entity_poly.pdbx_seq_one_letter_code
_entity_poly.pdbx_strand_id
1 'polypeptide(L)'
;MSQKARILPGQRIDLARPVGIGFIVVAMMPLVILPLASIFIYGFAKGPVHFWQALVAPAAIFSLKLSLITSTVATVCNVLFGLIAAYVMAKYNFKGESALTIIISLPTAIPTAVAGFALLLLWGRSGLLGQLLEKTDYQIMFSRFVLLPSLRGAIITGALLTFARSIGEFGSTIMVSGNLALKTQTAPLYIFAKFNEGDVEGANAIAAVLALISFAIFSLILFTRKRLEK
;
A
#
# COMPACT_ATOMS: atom_id res chain seq x y z
N MET A 1 -16.36 -36.82 -16.96
CA MET A 1 -17.48 -37.39 -16.17
C MET A 1 -17.43 -36.81 -14.76
N SER A 2 -18.50 -36.13 -14.37
CA SER A 2 -18.62 -35.31 -13.15
C SER A 2 -18.75 -36.20 -11.90
N GLN A 3 -17.79 -36.11 -10.97
CA GLN A 3 -17.92 -36.68 -9.63
C GLN A 3 -18.76 -35.71 -8.78
N LYS A 4 -20.08 -35.92 -8.78
CA LYS A 4 -20.97 -35.38 -7.76
C LYS A 4 -20.57 -35.98 -6.40
N ALA A 5 -20.22 -35.11 -5.46
CA ALA A 5 -20.03 -35.46 -4.06
C ALA A 5 -21.29 -36.18 -3.54
N ARG A 6 -21.11 -37.42 -3.08
CA ARG A 6 -22.14 -38.26 -2.49
C ARG A 6 -22.47 -37.70 -1.12
N ILE A 7 -23.57 -36.96 -1.02
CA ILE A 7 -24.07 -36.38 0.24
C ILE A 7 -24.60 -37.53 1.10
N LEU A 8 -23.92 -37.80 2.22
CA LEU A 8 -24.38 -38.79 3.21
C LEU A 8 -25.59 -38.21 3.98
N PRO A 9 -26.69 -38.97 4.16
CA PRO A 9 -27.85 -38.51 4.90
C PRO A 9 -27.55 -38.55 6.41
N GLY A 10 -27.54 -37.38 7.06
CA GLY A 10 -27.32 -37.28 8.51
C GLY A 10 -26.47 -36.09 8.97
N GLN A 11 -26.05 -35.19 8.08
CA GLN A 11 -25.30 -34.00 8.47
C GLN A 11 -26.24 -33.03 9.20
N ARG A 12 -26.27 -33.11 10.54
CA ARG A 12 -26.91 -32.11 11.41
C ARG A 12 -26.44 -30.73 10.93
N ILE A 13 -27.38 -29.81 10.70
CA ILE A 13 -27.07 -28.42 10.36
C ILE A 13 -26.08 -27.94 11.42
N ASP A 14 -24.83 -27.74 11.03
CA ASP A 14 -23.74 -27.36 11.91
C ASP A 14 -23.93 -25.88 12.28
N LEU A 15 -24.91 -25.63 13.14
CA LEU A 15 -25.38 -24.30 13.57
C LEU A 15 -24.26 -23.52 14.27
N ALA A 16 -23.21 -24.20 14.74
CA ALA A 16 -22.02 -23.60 15.32
C ALA A 16 -21.21 -22.79 14.29
N ARG A 17 -21.20 -23.18 13.00
CA ARG A 17 -20.49 -22.46 11.94
C ARG A 17 -21.08 -21.08 11.62
N PRO A 18 -22.38 -20.91 11.32
CA PRO A 18 -22.96 -19.60 11.06
C PRO A 18 -22.98 -18.71 12.31
N VAL A 19 -23.13 -19.29 13.51
CA VAL A 19 -23.09 -18.53 14.78
C VAL A 19 -21.67 -18.03 15.06
N GLY A 20 -20.63 -18.86 14.88
CA GLY A 20 -19.24 -18.46 15.07
C GLY A 20 -18.78 -17.40 14.06
N ILE A 21 -19.12 -17.58 12.78
CA ILE A 21 -18.82 -16.59 11.74
C ILE A 21 -19.60 -15.28 12.00
N GLY A 22 -20.88 -15.38 12.36
CA GLY A 22 -21.71 -14.23 12.72
C GLY A 22 -21.13 -13.44 13.90
N PHE A 23 -20.67 -14.11 14.95
CA PHE A 23 -20.02 -13.50 16.09
C PHE A 23 -18.72 -12.77 15.70
N ILE A 24 -17.85 -13.41 14.92
CA ILE A 24 -16.60 -12.79 14.44
C ILE A 24 -16.89 -11.55 13.59
N VAL A 25 -17.86 -11.63 12.67
CA VAL A 25 -18.22 -10.49 11.81
C VAL A 25 -18.78 -9.35 12.64
N VAL A 26 -19.70 -9.61 13.58
CA VAL A 26 -20.27 -8.58 14.46
C VAL A 26 -19.22 -7.97 15.39
N ALA A 27 -18.23 -8.74 15.84
CA ALA A 27 -17.14 -8.24 16.67
C ALA A 27 -16.11 -7.41 15.87
N MET A 28 -15.77 -7.84 14.64
CA MET A 28 -14.77 -7.18 13.80
C MET A 28 -15.32 -5.96 13.05
N MET A 29 -16.60 -5.96 12.68
CA MET A 29 -17.21 -4.87 11.90
C MET A 29 -17.10 -3.50 12.60
N PRO A 30 -17.45 -3.34 13.88
CA PRO A 30 -17.30 -2.07 14.59
C PRO A 30 -15.85 -1.60 14.64
N LEU A 31 -14.87 -2.51 14.80
CA LEU A 31 -13.45 -2.16 14.86
C LEU A 31 -12.96 -1.49 13.57
N VAL A 32 -13.52 -1.88 12.42
CA VAL A 32 -13.15 -1.31 11.12
C VAL A 32 -14.05 -0.13 10.75
N ILE A 33 -15.36 -0.25 10.98
CA ILE A 33 -16.34 0.75 10.59
C ILE A 33 -16.23 2.00 11.45
N LEU A 34 -16.03 1.89 12.77
CA LEU A 34 -16.01 3.07 13.65
C LEU A 34 -14.87 4.05 13.32
N PRO A 35 -13.61 3.63 13.12
CA PRO A 35 -12.55 4.55 12.73
C PRO A 35 -12.74 5.14 11.33
N LEU A 36 -13.29 4.37 10.38
CA LEU A 36 -13.61 4.92 9.06
C LEU A 36 -14.75 5.92 9.15
N ALA A 37 -15.81 5.60 9.89
CA ALA A 37 -16.95 6.47 10.09
C ALA A 37 -16.55 7.75 10.83
N SER A 38 -15.65 7.68 11.82
CA SER A 38 -15.19 8.85 12.56
C SER A 38 -14.52 9.87 11.64
N ILE A 39 -13.72 9.43 10.66
CA ILE A 39 -13.11 10.32 9.67
C ILE A 39 -14.19 11.14 8.93
N PHE A 40 -15.29 10.52 8.52
CA PHE A 40 -16.38 11.24 7.87
C PHE A 40 -17.17 12.11 8.84
N ILE A 41 -17.53 11.59 10.02
CA ILE A 41 -18.30 12.32 11.03
C ILE A 41 -17.59 13.61 11.45
N TYR A 42 -16.30 13.51 11.82
CA TYR A 42 -15.51 14.67 12.25
C TYR A 42 -15.11 15.57 11.08
N GLY A 43 -14.90 15.01 9.88
CA GLY A 43 -14.61 15.80 8.67
C GLY A 43 -15.76 16.73 8.28
N PHE A 44 -17.02 16.31 8.47
CA PHE A 44 -18.21 17.10 8.17
C PHE A 44 -18.76 17.90 9.36
N ALA A 45 -18.13 17.86 10.54
CA ALA A 45 -18.66 18.45 11.77
C ALA A 45 -18.90 19.97 11.69
N LYS A 46 -18.03 20.71 10.98
CA LYS A 46 -18.17 22.17 10.74
C LYS A 46 -18.98 22.49 9.47
N GLY A 47 -19.54 21.48 8.82
CA GLY A 47 -20.35 21.61 7.61
C GLY A 47 -19.57 21.43 6.29
N PRO A 48 -20.29 21.19 5.16
CA PRO A 48 -19.67 20.82 3.88
C PRO A 48 -18.79 21.92 3.27
N VAL A 49 -19.07 23.19 3.58
CA VAL A 49 -18.31 24.34 3.07
C VAL A 49 -16.88 24.34 3.64
N HIS A 50 -16.73 24.10 4.95
CA HIS A 50 -15.42 24.01 5.58
C HIS A 50 -14.64 22.78 5.12
N PHE A 51 -15.32 21.65 4.90
CA PHE A 51 -14.72 20.46 4.28
C PHE A 51 -14.16 20.77 2.89
N TRP A 52 -14.93 21.49 2.06
CA TRP A 52 -14.48 21.87 0.73
C TRP A 52 -13.30 22.85 0.75
N GLN A 53 -13.33 23.83 1.66
CA GLN A 53 -12.21 24.78 1.84
C GLN A 53 -10.92 24.08 2.28
N ALA A 54 -11.01 23.14 3.21
CA ALA A 54 -9.88 22.33 3.66
C ALA A 54 -9.28 21.51 2.51
N LEU A 55 -10.12 21.00 1.60
CA LEU A 55 -9.69 20.21 0.46
C LEU A 55 -9.04 21.05 -0.65
N VAL A 56 -9.56 22.26 -0.90
CA VAL A 56 -9.05 23.17 -1.94
C VAL A 56 -7.79 23.92 -1.48
N ALA A 57 -7.41 23.80 -0.20
CA ALA A 57 -6.18 24.39 0.31
C ALA A 57 -4.96 23.94 -0.53
N PRO A 58 -4.08 24.87 -0.96
CA PRO A 58 -2.94 24.54 -1.83
C PRO A 58 -2.03 23.44 -1.26
N ALA A 59 -1.81 23.46 0.06
CA ALA A 59 -1.01 22.46 0.75
C ALA A 59 -1.69 21.07 0.79
N ALA A 60 -3.02 21.02 0.92
CA ALA A 60 -3.78 19.78 0.90
C ALA A 60 -3.68 19.10 -0.48
N ILE A 61 -3.95 19.85 -1.56
CA ILE A 61 -3.84 19.34 -2.94
C ILE A 61 -2.42 18.88 -3.23
N PHE A 62 -1.41 19.66 -2.83
CA PHE A 62 -0.01 19.29 -3.02
C PHE A 62 0.32 17.97 -2.32
N SER A 63 -0.06 17.82 -1.05
CA SER A 63 0.23 16.61 -0.27
C SER A 63 -0.42 15.36 -0.85
N LEU A 64 -1.68 15.47 -1.32
CA LEU A 64 -2.40 14.39 -1.99
C LEU A 64 -1.72 13.99 -3.31
N LYS A 65 -1.37 14.97 -4.15
CA LYS A 65 -0.65 14.72 -5.41
C LYS A 65 0.71 14.07 -5.16
N LEU A 66 1.48 14.59 -4.20
CA LEU A 66 2.80 14.06 -3.88
C LEU A 66 2.70 12.60 -3.41
N SER A 67 1.78 12.28 -2.50
CA SER A 67 1.55 10.91 -2.04
C SER A 67 1.13 9.96 -3.16
N LEU A 68 0.28 10.40 -4.09
CA LEU A 68 -0.14 9.57 -5.23
C LEU A 68 1.02 9.34 -6.20
N ILE A 69 1.82 10.36 -6.49
CA ILE A 69 2.99 10.22 -7.38
C ILE A 69 4.02 9.29 -6.75
N THR A 70 4.42 9.53 -5.50
CA THR A 70 5.46 8.73 -4.84
C THR A 70 5.04 7.28 -4.67
N SER A 71 3.78 7.02 -4.29
CA SER A 71 3.26 5.64 -4.18
C SER A 71 3.16 4.94 -5.53
N THR A 72 2.79 5.65 -6.59
CA THR A 72 2.77 5.10 -7.95
C THR A 72 4.18 4.74 -8.41
N VAL A 73 5.15 5.64 -8.26
CA VAL A 73 6.56 5.39 -8.61
C VAL A 73 7.11 4.22 -7.81
N ALA A 74 6.91 4.20 -6.48
CA ALA A 74 7.34 3.09 -5.63
C ALA A 74 6.72 1.76 -6.05
N THR A 75 5.44 1.75 -6.41
CA THR A 75 4.75 0.55 -6.90
C THR A 75 5.33 0.06 -8.21
N VAL A 76 5.58 0.96 -9.17
CA VAL A 76 6.21 0.60 -10.45
C VAL A 76 7.59 0.01 -10.22
N CYS A 77 8.44 0.65 -9.41
CA CYS A 77 9.76 0.12 -9.06
C CYS A 77 9.66 -1.27 -8.41
N ASN A 78 8.78 -1.44 -7.43
CA ASN A 78 8.60 -2.71 -6.73
C ASN A 78 8.08 -3.83 -7.64
N VAL A 79 7.19 -3.51 -8.59
CA VAL A 79 6.76 -4.49 -9.60
C VAL A 79 7.91 -4.88 -10.51
N LEU A 80 8.72 -3.93 -10.97
CA LEU A 80 9.84 -4.20 -11.87
C LEU A 80 10.90 -5.07 -11.19
N PHE A 81 11.38 -4.67 -10.01
CA PHE A 81 12.38 -5.44 -9.27
C PHE A 81 11.82 -6.77 -8.74
N GLY A 82 10.56 -6.76 -8.28
CA GLY A 82 9.87 -7.97 -7.83
C GLY A 82 9.71 -9.00 -8.95
N LEU A 83 9.44 -8.58 -10.18
CA LEU A 83 9.38 -9.46 -11.34
C LEU A 83 10.73 -10.09 -11.68
N ILE A 84 11.80 -9.30 -11.63
CA ILE A 84 13.16 -9.78 -11.89
C ILE A 84 13.54 -10.81 -10.81
N ALA A 85 13.36 -10.47 -9.53
CA ALA A 85 13.67 -11.36 -8.41
C ALA A 85 12.85 -12.65 -8.48
N ALA A 86 11.54 -12.55 -8.73
CA ALA A 86 10.67 -13.71 -8.86
C ALA A 86 11.08 -14.62 -10.02
N TYR A 87 11.48 -14.06 -11.17
CA TYR A 87 11.95 -14.83 -12.31
C TYR A 87 13.26 -15.56 -12.00
N VAL A 88 14.23 -14.89 -11.38
CA VAL A 88 15.52 -15.49 -11.02
C VAL A 88 15.29 -16.66 -10.05
N MET A 89 14.50 -16.43 -9.00
CA MET A 89 14.18 -17.45 -7.99
C MET A 89 13.37 -18.61 -8.56
N ALA A 90 12.46 -18.37 -9.50
CA ALA A 90 11.61 -19.44 -10.06
C ALA A 90 12.33 -20.30 -11.11
N LYS A 91 13.40 -19.78 -11.74
CA LYS A 91 14.06 -20.45 -12.88
C LYS A 91 15.43 -21.04 -12.55
N TYR A 92 16.16 -20.48 -11.60
CA TYR A 92 17.54 -20.90 -11.31
C TYR A 92 17.66 -21.45 -9.89
N ASN A 93 18.14 -22.68 -9.76
CA ASN A 93 18.60 -23.22 -8.48
C ASN A 93 20.10 -22.94 -8.36
N PHE A 94 20.50 -22.07 -7.43
CA PHE A 94 21.91 -21.68 -7.24
C PHE A 94 22.28 -21.71 -5.76
N LYS A 95 23.58 -21.92 -5.46
CA LYS A 95 24.06 -22.12 -4.08
C LYS A 95 23.83 -20.94 -3.11
N GLY A 96 23.45 -19.76 -3.62
CA GLY A 96 23.15 -18.55 -2.83
C GLY A 96 21.66 -18.23 -2.67
N GLU A 97 20.76 -19.12 -3.09
CA GLU A 97 19.31 -18.90 -3.10
C GLU A 97 18.75 -18.58 -1.70
N SER A 98 19.22 -19.28 -0.67
CA SER A 98 18.81 -19.02 0.72
C SER A 98 19.20 -17.63 1.19
N ALA A 99 20.41 -17.17 0.83
CA ALA A 99 20.87 -15.82 1.19
C ALA A 99 20.02 -14.75 0.49
N LEU A 100 19.70 -14.94 -0.80
CA LEU A 100 18.83 -14.02 -1.53
C LEU A 100 17.41 -13.99 -0.95
N THR A 101 16.86 -15.15 -0.56
CA THR A 101 15.56 -15.25 0.11
C THR A 101 15.55 -14.49 1.44
N ILE A 102 16.60 -14.65 2.24
CA ILE A 102 16.76 -13.91 3.49
C ILE A 102 16.81 -12.41 3.20
N ILE A 103 17.62 -11.96 2.24
CA ILE A 103 17.73 -10.53 1.88
C ILE A 103 16.38 -9.96 1.41
N ILE A 104 15.62 -10.68 0.58
CA ILE A 104 14.30 -10.24 0.09
C ILE A 104 13.27 -10.19 1.22
N SER A 105 13.33 -11.11 2.18
CA SER A 105 12.41 -11.17 3.31
C SER A 105 12.80 -10.24 4.46
N LEU A 106 14.06 -9.82 4.56
CA LEU A 106 14.57 -9.02 5.67
C LEU A 106 13.81 -7.68 5.84
N PRO A 107 13.51 -6.89 4.79
CA PRO A 107 12.77 -5.64 4.92
C PRO A 107 11.38 -5.80 5.54
N THR A 108 10.75 -6.96 5.42
CA THR A 108 9.43 -7.21 6.02
C THR A 108 9.54 -7.58 7.51
N ALA A 109 10.71 -8.07 7.95
CA ALA A 109 11.00 -8.32 9.36
C ALA A 109 11.47 -7.06 10.11
N ILE A 110 12.08 -6.10 9.41
CA ILE A 110 12.56 -4.86 10.00
C ILE A 110 11.35 -3.95 10.35
N PRO A 111 11.25 -3.45 11.59
CA PRO A 111 10.26 -2.43 11.94
C PRO A 111 10.38 -1.21 11.03
N THR A 112 9.26 -0.69 10.54
CA THR A 112 9.19 0.36 9.52
C THR A 112 9.93 1.65 9.90
N ALA A 113 9.92 1.99 11.20
CA ALA A 113 10.69 3.12 11.74
C ALA A 113 12.20 2.91 11.64
N VAL A 114 12.69 1.68 11.92
CA VAL A 114 14.11 1.32 11.80
C VAL A 114 14.54 1.35 10.34
N ALA A 115 13.69 0.88 9.43
CA ALA A 115 13.94 0.99 7.99
C ALA A 115 14.02 2.46 7.54
N GLY A 116 13.12 3.32 8.03
CA GLY A 116 13.18 4.77 7.79
C GLY A 116 14.48 5.41 8.26
N PHE A 117 14.94 5.06 9.47
CA PHE A 117 16.21 5.52 10.01
C PHE A 117 17.41 5.05 9.19
N ALA A 118 17.44 3.77 8.80
CA ALA A 118 18.50 3.21 7.96
C ALA A 118 18.57 3.91 6.59
N LEU A 119 17.42 4.22 5.98
CA LEU A 119 17.35 4.97 4.73
C LEU A 119 17.88 6.40 4.89
N LEU A 120 17.59 7.07 6.01
CA LEU A 120 18.16 8.39 6.30
C LEU A 120 19.69 8.34 6.40
N LEU A 121 20.26 7.30 7.00
CA LEU A 121 21.72 7.13 7.08
C LEU A 121 22.34 6.80 5.71
N LEU A 122 21.59 6.13 4.84
CA LEU A 122 22.07 5.68 3.54
C LEU A 122 21.97 6.77 2.45
N TRP A 123 20.83 7.46 2.41
CA TRP A 123 20.44 8.46 1.39
C TRP A 123 20.40 9.91 1.89
N GLY A 124 20.56 10.16 3.20
CA GLY A 124 20.59 11.51 3.76
C GLY A 124 21.79 12.32 3.27
N ARG A 125 21.80 13.61 3.62
CA ARG A 125 22.82 14.60 3.18
C ARG A 125 24.27 14.22 3.54
N SER A 126 24.46 13.25 4.43
CA SER A 126 25.76 12.70 4.87
C SER A 126 25.95 11.21 4.52
N GLY A 127 25.07 10.63 3.69
CA GLY A 127 24.96 9.19 3.48
C GLY A 127 25.97 8.58 2.51
N LEU A 128 26.30 7.31 2.74
CA LEU A 128 27.30 6.52 1.99
C LEU A 128 27.03 6.44 0.47
N LEU A 129 25.77 6.46 0.05
CA LEU A 129 25.37 6.22 -1.34
C LEU A 129 25.24 7.50 -2.19
N GLY A 130 25.29 8.69 -1.58
CA GLY A 130 25.21 9.98 -2.30
C GLY A 130 26.44 10.31 -3.14
N GLN A 131 27.57 9.63 -2.92
CA GLN A 131 28.85 9.89 -3.61
C GLN A 131 29.20 8.85 -4.70
N LEU A 132 28.41 7.77 -4.85
CA LEU A 132 28.78 6.60 -5.66
C LEU A 132 27.91 6.35 -6.89
N LEU A 133 26.87 7.16 -7.13
CA LEU A 133 25.83 6.88 -8.15
C LEU A 133 26.00 7.62 -9.50
N GLU A 134 27.23 7.82 -9.97
CA GLU A 134 27.51 8.49 -11.25
C GLU A 134 27.89 7.55 -12.41
N LYS A 135 27.99 6.24 -12.19
CA LYS A 135 28.40 5.30 -13.25
C LYS A 135 27.64 3.99 -13.15
N THR A 136 26.76 3.72 -14.11
CA THR A 136 26.73 2.49 -14.94
C THR A 136 25.35 2.32 -15.60
N ASP A 137 25.37 2.02 -16.90
CA ASP A 137 24.25 1.90 -17.83
C ASP A 137 24.26 0.48 -18.40
N TYR A 138 23.16 -0.29 -18.35
CA TYR A 138 23.03 -1.55 -19.11
C TYR A 138 21.57 -1.94 -19.40
N GLN A 139 21.31 -2.16 -20.69
CA GLN A 139 20.09 -2.73 -21.29
C GLN A 139 20.05 -4.26 -21.19
N ILE A 140 18.87 -4.84 -20.97
CA ILE A 140 18.64 -6.30 -21.08
C ILE A 140 17.39 -6.59 -21.91
N MET A 141 17.55 -7.45 -22.92
CA MET A 141 16.51 -8.01 -23.80
C MET A 141 15.47 -8.82 -23.00
N PHE A 142 14.20 -8.41 -23.10
CA PHE A 142 13.04 -9.13 -22.55
C PHE A 142 12.23 -9.81 -23.66
N SER A 143 12.13 -11.14 -23.65
CA SER A 143 11.08 -11.83 -24.40
C SER A 143 9.75 -11.73 -23.64
N ARG A 144 8.99 -10.67 -23.95
CA ARG A 144 7.74 -10.23 -23.30
C ARG A 144 6.54 -11.18 -23.49
N PHE A 145 6.60 -12.11 -24.45
CA PHE A 145 5.39 -12.75 -24.98
C PHE A 145 4.93 -14.04 -24.27
N VAL A 146 5.75 -14.66 -23.41
CA VAL A 146 5.40 -15.95 -22.78
C VAL A 146 5.27 -15.86 -21.25
N LEU A 147 6.05 -15.00 -20.59
CA LEU A 147 6.08 -14.92 -19.11
C LEU A 147 5.03 -13.96 -18.52
N LEU A 148 4.74 -12.84 -19.20
CA LEU A 148 3.78 -11.85 -18.71
C LEU A 148 2.34 -12.39 -18.53
N PRO A 149 1.78 -13.18 -19.47
CA PRO A 149 0.41 -13.67 -19.33
C PRO A 149 0.20 -14.60 -18.14
N SER A 150 1.20 -15.41 -17.79
CA SER A 150 1.13 -16.36 -16.68
C SER A 150 1.33 -15.69 -15.32
N LEU A 151 2.08 -14.59 -15.26
CA LEU A 151 2.35 -13.84 -14.03
C LEU A 151 1.40 -12.66 -13.78
N ARG A 152 0.53 -12.33 -14.74
CA ARG A 152 -0.38 -11.16 -14.66
C ARG A 152 -1.15 -11.06 -13.35
N GLY A 153 -1.67 -12.17 -12.84
CA GLY A 153 -2.44 -12.18 -11.58
C GLY A 153 -1.58 -11.89 -10.36
N ALA A 154 -0.37 -12.48 -10.30
CA ALA A 154 0.59 -12.25 -9.23
C ALA A 154 1.16 -10.82 -9.26
N ILE A 155 1.46 -10.30 -10.46
CA ILE A 155 1.92 -8.92 -10.66
C ILE A 155 0.87 -7.93 -10.17
N ILE A 156 -0.39 -8.09 -10.58
CA ILE A 156 -1.47 -7.18 -10.20
C ILE A 156 -1.72 -7.23 -8.69
N THR A 157 -1.67 -8.42 -8.09
CA THR A 157 -1.85 -8.59 -6.63
C THR A 157 -0.67 -8.01 -5.84
N GLY A 158 0.56 -8.22 -6.30
CA GLY A 158 1.76 -7.64 -5.69
C GLY A 158 1.80 -6.12 -5.83
N ALA A 159 1.42 -5.60 -7.00
CA ALA A 159 1.28 -4.16 -7.25
C ALA A 159 0.24 -3.54 -6.32
N LEU A 160 -0.93 -4.17 -6.20
CA LEU A 160 -2.00 -3.77 -5.29
C LEU A 160 -1.54 -3.65 -3.84
N LEU A 161 -0.92 -4.72 -3.33
CA LEU A 161 -0.47 -4.78 -1.96
C LEU A 161 0.61 -3.73 -1.69
N THR A 162 1.53 -3.57 -2.63
CA THR A 162 2.60 -2.59 -2.54
C THR A 162 2.07 -1.15 -2.57
N PHE A 163 1.12 -0.86 -3.45
CA PHE A 163 0.52 0.46 -3.57
C PHE A 163 -0.25 0.83 -2.29
N ALA A 164 -1.10 -0.08 -1.82
CA ALA A 164 -1.83 0.08 -0.56
C ALA A 164 -0.87 0.30 0.62
N ARG A 165 0.24 -0.44 0.65
CA ARG A 165 1.26 -0.29 1.69
C ARG A 165 1.97 1.05 1.61
N SER A 166 2.34 1.48 0.40
CA SER A 166 3.10 2.70 0.13
C SER A 166 2.31 3.98 0.42
N ILE A 167 1.02 4.03 0.08
CA ILE A 167 0.15 5.16 0.45
C ILE A 167 0.07 5.34 1.97
N GLY A 168 0.01 4.22 2.70
CA GLY A 168 -0.08 4.21 4.17
C GLY A 168 1.26 4.36 4.90
N GLU A 169 2.40 4.55 4.21
CA GLU A 169 3.70 4.71 4.88
C GLU A 169 3.81 6.06 5.60
N PHE A 170 3.58 6.05 6.90
CA PHE A 170 3.80 7.21 7.76
C PHE A 170 5.20 7.23 8.40
N GLY A 171 5.62 6.10 9.01
CA GLY A 171 6.83 6.06 9.83
C GLY A 171 8.14 6.31 9.08
N SER A 172 8.29 5.78 7.86
CA SER A 172 9.48 6.06 7.05
C SER A 172 9.46 7.48 6.48
N THR A 173 8.30 7.98 6.09
CA THR A 173 8.18 9.31 5.47
C THR A 173 8.39 10.43 6.46
N ILE A 174 7.93 10.32 7.72
CA ILE A 174 8.20 11.33 8.75
C ILE A 174 9.69 11.40 9.13
N MET A 175 10.42 10.29 9.03
CA MET A 175 11.83 10.23 9.39
C MET A 175 12.75 10.70 8.26
N VAL A 176 12.40 10.39 7.00
CA VAL A 176 13.29 10.65 5.84
C VAL A 176 12.89 11.91 5.09
N SER A 177 11.61 12.27 5.04
CA SER A 177 11.18 13.49 4.34
C SER A 177 11.43 14.72 5.20
N GLY A 178 11.74 15.85 4.55
CA GLY A 178 11.91 17.12 5.26
C GLY A 178 10.63 17.69 5.89
N ASN A 179 9.46 17.06 5.70
CA ASN A 179 8.14 17.52 6.15
C ASN A 179 7.89 19.01 5.89
N LEU A 180 8.28 19.51 4.72
CA LEU A 180 8.12 20.90 4.34
C LEU A 180 6.82 21.08 3.57
N ALA A 181 5.94 21.95 4.08
CA ALA A 181 4.72 22.33 3.38
C ALA A 181 5.05 22.79 1.95
N LEU A 182 4.24 22.33 0.99
CA LEU A 182 4.40 22.62 -0.46
C LEU A 182 5.72 22.15 -1.10
N LYS A 183 6.54 21.33 -0.41
CA LYS A 183 7.77 20.77 -0.99
C LYS A 183 7.89 19.26 -0.82
N THR A 184 7.80 18.76 0.41
CA THR A 184 8.10 17.35 0.73
C THR A 184 7.07 16.69 1.64
N GLN A 185 6.01 17.41 1.99
CA GLN A 185 4.96 16.92 2.87
C GLN A 185 3.97 16.00 2.14
N THR A 186 3.94 14.73 2.55
CA THR A 186 2.99 13.71 2.06
C THR A 186 1.64 13.87 2.74
N ALA A 187 0.57 13.30 2.17
CA ALA A 187 -0.77 13.37 2.74
C ALA A 187 -0.86 12.83 4.19
N PRO A 188 -0.23 11.70 4.57
CA PRO A 188 -0.19 11.27 5.98
C PRO A 188 0.49 12.27 6.91
N LEU A 189 1.57 12.93 6.46
CA LEU A 189 2.26 13.98 7.24
C LEU A 189 1.41 15.24 7.38
N TYR A 190 0.67 15.59 6.33
CA TYR A 190 -0.25 16.71 6.35
C TYR A 190 -1.40 16.49 7.35
N ILE A 191 -2.01 15.29 7.35
CA ILE A 191 -3.05 14.90 8.31
C ILE A 191 -2.52 14.98 9.74
N PHE A 192 -1.33 14.44 9.99
CA PHE A 192 -0.70 14.47 11.31
C PHE A 192 -0.36 15.90 11.77
N ALA A 193 0.17 16.74 10.88
CA ALA A 193 0.46 18.14 11.17
C ALA A 193 -0.83 18.89 11.56
N LYS A 194 -1.90 18.74 10.78
CA LYS A 194 -3.21 19.35 11.05
C LYS A 194 -3.82 18.89 12.36
N PHE A 195 -3.72 17.61 12.66
CA PHE A 195 -4.19 17.05 13.93
C PHE A 195 -3.43 17.64 15.13
N ASN A 196 -2.10 17.76 15.04
CA ASN A 196 -1.28 18.34 16.11
C ASN A 196 -1.47 19.86 16.27
N GLU A 197 -1.85 20.56 15.21
CA GLU A 197 -2.25 21.97 15.24
C GLU A 197 -3.63 22.18 15.91
N GLY A 198 -4.36 21.10 16.23
CA GLY A 198 -5.71 21.15 16.78
C GLY A 198 -6.81 21.29 15.72
N ASP A 199 -6.46 21.32 14.43
CA ASP A 199 -7.38 21.36 13.30
C ASP A 199 -7.80 19.93 12.91
N VAL A 200 -8.57 19.32 13.80
CA VAL A 200 -9.07 17.94 13.67
C VAL A 200 -10.01 17.81 12.47
N GLU A 201 -10.76 18.85 12.14
CA GLU A 201 -11.67 18.83 10.99
C GLU A 201 -10.90 18.87 9.67
N GLY A 202 -9.88 19.73 9.56
CA GLY A 202 -8.98 19.76 8.42
C GLY A 202 -8.28 18.42 8.22
N ALA A 203 -7.71 17.84 9.29
CA ALA A 203 -7.07 16.52 9.24
C ALA A 203 -8.02 15.44 8.69
N ASN A 204 -9.26 15.40 9.19
CA ASN A 204 -10.26 14.42 8.77
C ASN A 204 -10.77 14.63 7.34
N ALA A 205 -10.84 15.87 6.86
CA ALA A 205 -11.23 16.15 5.48
C ALA A 205 -10.25 15.55 4.46
N ILE A 206 -8.94 15.70 4.71
CA ILE A 206 -7.90 15.11 3.84
C ILE A 206 -7.87 13.58 4.01
N ALA A 207 -8.02 13.08 5.24
CA ALA A 207 -8.09 11.64 5.49
C ALA A 207 -9.26 10.97 4.75
N ALA A 208 -10.43 11.60 4.73
CA ALA A 208 -11.61 11.10 4.02
C ALA A 208 -11.34 10.97 2.51
N VAL A 209 -10.76 12.01 1.90
CA VAL A 209 -10.45 12.00 0.47
C VAL A 209 -9.36 10.99 0.14
N LEU A 210 -8.29 10.92 0.93
CA LEU A 210 -7.25 9.93 0.74
C LEU A 210 -7.78 8.49 0.84
N ALA A 211 -8.67 8.22 1.79
CA ALA A 211 -9.33 6.94 1.95
C ALA A 211 -10.22 6.59 0.74
N LEU A 212 -11.01 7.55 0.25
CA LEU A 212 -11.86 7.36 -0.93
C LEU A 212 -11.02 7.09 -2.19
N ILE A 213 -9.94 7.85 -2.40
CA ILE A 213 -9.03 7.63 -3.53
C ILE A 213 -8.38 6.24 -3.43
N SER A 214 -7.89 5.86 -2.25
CA SER A 214 -7.28 4.56 -2.02
C SER A 214 -8.28 3.42 -2.28
N PHE A 215 -9.51 3.56 -1.81
CA PHE A 215 -10.59 2.61 -2.08
C PHE A 215 -10.95 2.52 -3.56
N ALA A 216 -11.03 3.65 -4.26
CA ALA A 216 -11.31 3.69 -5.70
C ALA A 216 -10.22 3.01 -6.52
N ILE A 217 -8.96 3.29 -6.22
CA ILE A 217 -7.81 2.67 -6.90
C ILE A 217 -7.78 1.16 -6.62
N PHE A 218 -7.96 0.76 -5.35
CA PHE A 218 -8.01 -0.65 -4.97
C PHE A 218 -9.15 -1.39 -5.70
N SER A 219 -10.35 -0.80 -5.72
CA SER A 219 -11.52 -1.34 -6.40
C SER A 219 -11.31 -1.47 -7.91
N LEU A 220 -10.73 -0.46 -8.55
CA LEU A 220 -10.43 -0.46 -9.99
C LEU A 220 -9.46 -1.58 -10.35
N ILE A 221 -8.41 -1.76 -9.56
CA ILE A 221 -7.40 -2.78 -9.84
C ILE A 221 -7.95 -4.18 -9.57
N LEU A 222 -8.76 -4.37 -8.51
CA LEU A 222 -9.47 -5.64 -8.27
C LEU A 222 -10.44 -5.97 -9.40
N PHE A 223 -11.18 -4.99 -9.90
CA PHE A 223 -12.07 -5.16 -11.05
C PHE A 223 -11.29 -5.58 -12.29
N THR A 224 -10.13 -4.98 -12.53
CA THR A 224 -9.22 -5.33 -13.63
C THR A 224 -8.67 -6.75 -13.48
N ARG A 225 -8.28 -7.16 -12.26
CA ARG A 225 -7.84 -8.54 -11.96
C ARG A 225 -8.92 -9.56 -12.32
N LYS A 226 -10.16 -9.34 -11.84
CA LYS A 226 -11.30 -10.24 -12.10
C LYS A 226 -11.61 -10.38 -13.59
N ARG A 227 -11.34 -9.35 -14.39
CA ARG A 227 -11.53 -9.36 -15.85
C ARG A 227 -10.43 -10.13 -16.58
N LEU A 228 -9.21 -10.17 -16.04
CA LEU A 228 -8.08 -10.91 -16.59
C LEU A 228 -8.12 -12.40 -16.23
N GLU A 229 -8.71 -12.77 -15.10
CA GLU A 229 -8.88 -14.17 -14.69
C GLU A 229 -10.05 -14.88 -15.39
N LYS A 230 -10.82 -14.18 -16.23
CA LYS A 230 -11.79 -14.75 -17.18
C LYS A 230 -11.14 -14.99 -18.53
#